data_AF-A0A229R3G3-F1
#
_entry.id   AF-A0A229R3G3-F1
#
_cell.length_a   1.000
_cell.length_b   1.000
_cell.length_c   1.000
_cell.angle_alpha   90.00
_cell.angle_beta   90.00
_cell.angle_gamma   90.00
#
_symmetry.space_group_name_H-M   'P 1'
#
loop_
_entity.id
_entity.type
_entity.pdbx_description
1 polymer ?
#
loop_
_entity_poly.entity_id
_entity_poly.type
_entity_poly.pdbx_seq_one_letter_code
_entity_poly.pdbx_strand_id
1 'polypeptide(L)'
;GTSRFLFVIRCSSLTREPVVLFTEGCRPSRFRADVPSSTCAFEFTLDRTLAAGELAFVAFGVRFPPGQTGEHTQMAIFRPARDLALSIEFEPDCLPRRCVAFFQPRCAAPPEERGETTFDQGNSTFQFITLDPLPGQYGIRWSWT
;
A
#
# COMPACT_ATOMS: atom_id res chain seq x y z
N GLY A 1 -0.75 9.13 -23.82
CA GLY A 1 -0.29 7.93 -23.11
C GLY A 1 -0.10 8.25 -21.65
N THR A 2 -0.12 7.24 -20.78
CA THR A 2 0.10 7.38 -19.34
C THR A 2 1.59 7.20 -19.06
N SER A 3 2.23 8.16 -18.39
CA SER A 3 3.66 8.07 -18.04
C SER A 3 3.92 8.17 -16.53
N ARG A 4 2.88 8.37 -15.72
CA ARG A 4 2.99 8.58 -14.28
C ARG A 4 1.80 8.01 -13.54
N PHE A 5 2.00 7.72 -12.26
CA PHE A 5 0.94 7.39 -11.32
C PHE A 5 1.22 7.99 -9.94
N LEU A 6 0.18 8.05 -9.12
CA LEU A 6 0.25 8.52 -7.74
C LEU A 6 -0.04 7.37 -6.80
N PHE A 7 0.76 7.26 -5.74
CA PHE A 7 0.46 6.45 -4.57
C PHE A 7 0.15 7.38 -3.40
N VAL A 8 -1.10 7.32 -2.91
CA VAL A 8 -1.57 8.16 -1.81
C VAL A 8 -1.86 7.26 -0.62
N ILE A 9 -1.30 7.63 0.53
CA ILE A 9 -1.38 6.87 1.77
C ILE A 9 -1.59 7.80 2.95
N ARG A 10 -2.22 7.29 4.01
CA ARG A 10 -2.28 8.02 5.28
C ARG A 10 -0.94 7.94 5.99
N CYS A 11 -0.50 9.06 6.56
CA CYS A 11 0.67 9.12 7.40
C CYS A 11 0.44 10.11 8.53
N SER A 12 0.26 9.60 9.75
CA SER A 12 -0.10 10.41 10.93
C SER A 12 1.09 11.14 11.54
N SER A 13 2.31 10.68 11.28
CA SER A 13 3.55 11.28 11.81
C SER A 13 4.67 11.19 10.78
N LEU A 14 5.30 12.32 10.49
CA LEU A 14 6.44 12.40 9.57
C LEU A 14 7.52 13.30 10.14
N THR A 15 8.58 12.67 10.66
CA THR A 15 9.79 13.36 11.10
C THR A 15 10.75 13.63 9.93
N ARG A 16 10.65 12.85 8.86
CA ARG A 16 11.40 12.98 7.60
C ARG A 16 10.64 12.29 6.47
N GLU A 17 11.01 12.59 5.23
CA GLU A 17 10.47 11.92 4.05
C GLU A 17 10.69 10.39 4.11
N PRO A 18 9.67 9.56 3.77
CA PRO A 18 9.83 8.12 3.67
C PRO A 18 10.77 7.74 2.53
N VAL A 19 11.44 6.60 2.67
CA VAL A 19 12.37 6.10 1.66
C VAL A 19 11.64 5.13 0.74
N VAL A 20 11.70 5.39 -0.57
CA VAL A 20 11.22 4.47 -1.60
C VAL A 20 12.28 3.40 -1.87
N LEU A 21 11.86 2.14 -1.91
CA LEU A 21 12.71 0.96 -2.09
C LEU A 21 12.13 0.04 -3.18
N PHE A 22 12.91 -0.95 -3.63
CA PHE A 22 12.44 -2.08 -4.46
C PHE A 22 11.63 -1.68 -5.70
N THR A 23 12.04 -0.62 -6.39
CA THR A 23 11.30 -0.11 -7.55
C THR A 23 11.50 -0.97 -8.78
N GLU A 24 10.42 -1.38 -9.42
CA GLU A 24 10.41 -2.06 -10.72
C GLU A 24 9.35 -1.42 -11.62
N GLY A 25 9.69 -1.21 -12.90
CA GLY A 25 8.82 -0.58 -13.89
C GLY A 25 8.50 0.90 -13.63
N CYS A 26 9.05 1.50 -12.58
CA CYS A 26 8.82 2.87 -12.18
C CYS A 26 10.00 3.48 -11.41
N ARG A 27 9.99 4.81 -11.28
CA ARG A 27 10.97 5.59 -10.51
C ARG A 27 10.27 6.68 -9.68
N PRO A 28 10.68 6.92 -8.43
CA PRO A 28 10.14 8.01 -7.64
C PRO A 28 10.47 9.35 -8.30
N SER A 29 9.50 10.27 -8.30
CA SER A 29 9.62 11.60 -8.92
C SER A 29 9.46 12.70 -7.88
N ARG A 30 8.38 12.67 -7.11
CA ARG A 30 8.05 13.72 -6.15
C ARG A 30 7.34 13.13 -4.94
N PHE A 31 7.70 13.61 -3.76
CA PHE A 31 6.96 13.39 -2.53
C PHE A 31 6.29 14.68 -2.07
N ARG A 32 5.07 14.56 -1.55
CA ARG A 32 4.37 15.63 -0.82
C ARG A 32 3.65 15.02 0.37
N ALA A 33 3.64 15.77 1.47
CA ALA A 33 2.93 15.43 2.69
C ALA A 33 2.15 16.63 3.20
N ASP A 34 0.99 16.35 3.76
CA ASP A 34 0.20 17.25 4.56
C ASP A 34 -0.09 16.55 5.90
N VAL A 35 0.79 16.78 6.87
CA VAL A 35 0.74 16.14 8.19
C VAL A 35 -0.57 16.49 8.95
N PRO A 36 -1.06 17.75 8.94
CA PRO A 36 -2.37 18.08 9.50
C PRO A 36 -3.54 17.22 9.00
N SER A 37 -3.57 16.85 7.72
CA SER A 37 -4.61 15.93 7.18
C SER A 37 -4.22 14.45 7.25
N SER A 38 -3.02 14.15 7.76
CA SER A 38 -2.40 12.82 7.78
C SER A 38 -2.34 12.18 6.40
N THR A 39 -1.97 12.95 5.37
CA THR A 39 -1.97 12.50 3.98
C THR A 39 -0.60 12.66 3.34
N CYS A 40 -0.16 11.65 2.61
CA CYS A 40 1.07 11.65 1.83
C CYS A 40 0.83 11.15 0.42
N ALA A 41 1.55 11.73 -0.54
CA ALA A 41 1.48 11.38 -1.94
C ALA A 41 2.89 11.22 -2.51
N PHE A 42 3.11 10.09 -3.17
CA PHE A 42 4.27 9.80 -3.98
C PHE A 42 3.86 9.84 -5.44
N GLU A 43 4.53 10.67 -6.24
CA GLU A 43 4.50 10.58 -7.69
C GLU A 43 5.60 9.64 -8.16
N PHE A 44 5.22 8.72 -9.03
CA PHE A 44 6.13 7.84 -9.75
C PHE A 44 6.06 8.11 -11.24
N THR A 45 7.22 8.10 -11.90
CA THR A 45 7.31 8.05 -13.36
C THR A 45 7.48 6.60 -13.80
N LEU A 46 6.72 6.18 -14.81
CA LEU A 46 6.84 4.87 -15.43
C LEU A 46 8.10 4.82 -16.31
N ASP A 47 8.74 3.65 -16.38
CA ASP A 47 9.95 3.47 -17.20
C ASP A 47 9.68 3.60 -18.71
N ARG A 48 8.41 3.46 -19.10
CA ARG A 48 7.90 3.71 -20.46
C ARG A 48 6.56 4.42 -20.40
N THR A 49 6.22 5.16 -21.46
CA THR A 49 4.87 5.70 -21.63
C THR A 49 3.94 4.60 -22.13
N LEU A 50 2.80 4.41 -21.47
CA LEU A 50 1.78 3.43 -21.85
C LEU A 50 0.81 4.03 -22.87
N ALA A 51 0.58 3.30 -23.96
CA ALA A 51 -0.55 3.55 -24.85
C ALA A 51 -1.87 3.07 -24.23
N ALA A 52 -2.99 3.41 -24.86
CA ALA A 52 -4.29 2.96 -24.38
C ALA A 52 -4.40 1.42 -24.48
N GLY A 53 -4.84 0.78 -23.39
CA GLY A 53 -4.99 -0.67 -23.32
C GLY A 53 -3.70 -1.44 -22.97
N GLU A 54 -2.55 -0.78 -22.91
CA GLU A 54 -1.32 -1.44 -22.45
C GLU A 54 -1.29 -1.62 -20.94
N LEU A 55 -0.66 -2.71 -20.50
CA LEU A 55 -0.39 -3.00 -19.09
C LEU A 55 1.07 -2.70 -18.75
N ALA A 56 1.30 -2.30 -17.51
CA ALA A 56 2.61 -2.27 -16.89
C ALA A 56 2.56 -3.04 -15.58
N PHE A 57 3.63 -3.77 -15.30
CA PHE A 57 3.94 -4.22 -13.95
C PHE A 57 4.72 -3.10 -13.25
N VAL A 58 4.30 -2.76 -12.03
CA VAL A 58 5.04 -1.85 -11.17
C VAL A 58 5.13 -2.45 -9.77
N ALA A 59 6.31 -2.37 -9.18
CA ALA A 59 6.54 -2.73 -7.78
C ALA A 59 7.33 -1.61 -7.12
N PHE A 60 7.05 -1.37 -5.84
CA PHE A 60 7.79 -0.45 -4.99
C PHE A 60 7.49 -0.76 -3.53
N GLY A 61 8.46 -0.46 -2.66
CA GLY A 61 8.30 -0.42 -1.21
C GLY A 61 8.38 1.02 -0.71
N VAL A 62 7.73 1.31 0.41
CA VAL A 62 7.83 2.59 1.13
C VAL A 62 8.20 2.31 2.58
N ARG A 63 9.38 2.75 3.00
CA ARG A 63 9.83 2.66 4.39
C ARG A 63 9.63 3.99 5.09
N PHE A 64 8.69 4.02 6.02
CA PHE A 64 8.40 5.19 6.83
C PHE A 64 9.46 5.44 7.91
N PRO A 65 9.63 6.69 8.37
CA PRO A 65 10.40 6.93 9.58
C PRO A 65 9.71 6.30 10.80
N PRO A 66 10.47 5.99 11.87
CA PRO A 66 9.92 5.49 13.13
C PRO A 66 8.80 6.39 13.68
N GLY A 67 7.90 5.79 14.46
CA GLY A 67 6.77 6.49 15.09
C GLY A 67 5.46 6.43 14.31
N GLN A 68 5.35 5.52 13.33
CA GLN A 68 4.04 5.20 12.75
C GLN A 68 3.20 4.42 13.77
N THR A 69 1.98 4.89 14.02
CA THR A 69 1.01 4.23 14.92
C THR A 69 -0.24 3.76 14.17
N GLY A 70 -0.15 3.68 12.84
CA GLY A 70 -1.25 3.18 12.03
C GLY A 70 -1.58 1.74 12.39
N GLU A 71 -2.85 1.38 12.25
CA GLU A 71 -3.36 0.01 12.42
C GLU A 71 -3.81 -0.59 11.08
N HIS A 72 -3.62 0.14 9.98
CA HIS A 72 -3.87 -0.36 8.65
C HIS A 72 -3.06 0.41 7.60
N THR A 73 -2.88 -0.24 6.45
CA THR A 73 -2.47 0.37 5.19
C THR A 73 -3.45 -0.04 4.10
N GLN A 74 -3.63 0.81 3.09
CA GLN A 74 -4.55 0.52 2.00
C GLN A 74 -4.14 1.17 0.69
N MET A 75 -4.57 0.56 -0.40
CA MET A 75 -4.41 1.02 -1.77
C MET A 75 -5.76 1.02 -2.48
N ALA A 76 -6.08 2.13 -3.14
CA ALA A 76 -7.28 2.25 -3.96
C ALA A 76 -6.97 1.84 -5.40
N ILE A 77 -7.76 0.93 -5.95
CA ILE A 77 -7.75 0.55 -7.35
C ILE A 77 -9.02 1.11 -8.01
N PHE A 78 -8.85 1.98 -8.99
CA PHE A 78 -9.96 2.59 -9.74
C PHE A 78 -10.14 2.02 -11.14
N ARG A 79 -9.10 1.38 -11.69
CA ARG A 79 -9.11 0.74 -13.01
C ARG A 79 -8.80 -0.74 -12.83
N PRO A 80 -9.32 -1.62 -13.70
CA PRO A 80 -8.96 -3.03 -13.67
C PRO A 80 -7.43 -3.20 -13.67
N ALA A 81 -6.95 -4.03 -12.75
CA ALA A 81 -5.58 -4.53 -12.74
C ALA A 81 -5.63 -6.05 -12.90
N ARG A 82 -4.51 -6.66 -13.30
CA ARG A 82 -4.40 -8.12 -13.33
C ARG A 82 -4.07 -8.66 -11.95
N ASP A 83 -3.08 -8.06 -11.31
CA ASP A 83 -2.63 -8.52 -10.00
C ASP A 83 -2.54 -7.31 -9.06
N LEU A 84 -2.89 -7.53 -7.80
CA LEU A 84 -2.55 -6.65 -6.70
C LEU A 84 -1.86 -7.47 -5.62
N ALA A 85 -0.64 -7.07 -5.28
CA ALA A 85 0.09 -7.57 -4.12
C ALA A 85 0.31 -6.44 -3.12
N LEU A 86 -0.05 -6.69 -1.86
CA LEU A 86 0.23 -5.83 -0.72
C LEU A 86 1.13 -6.60 0.24
N SER A 87 2.20 -5.98 0.69
CA SER A 87 3.13 -6.54 1.68
C SER A 87 3.42 -5.49 2.72
N ILE A 88 3.39 -5.89 3.99
CA ILE A 88 3.87 -5.07 5.10
C ILE A 88 4.93 -5.87 5.87
N GLU A 89 6.04 -5.20 6.15
CA GLU A 89 7.10 -5.70 7.02
C GLU A 89 7.05 -4.92 8.33
N PHE A 90 6.93 -5.64 9.44
CA PHE A 90 6.92 -5.11 10.80
C PHE A 90 8.32 -5.16 11.40
N GLU A 91 8.58 -4.30 12.39
CA GLU A 91 9.80 -4.41 13.19
C GLU A 91 9.80 -5.75 13.94
N PRO A 92 10.88 -6.56 13.87
CA PRO A 92 10.90 -7.91 14.44
C PRO A 92 10.57 -7.98 15.95
N ASP A 93 10.91 -6.93 16.69
CA ASP A 93 10.65 -6.83 18.13
C ASP A 93 9.26 -6.23 18.46
N CYS A 94 8.47 -5.87 17.45
CA CYS A 94 7.15 -5.25 17.58
C CYS A 94 6.18 -5.86 16.56
N LEU A 95 5.84 -7.13 16.76
CA LEU A 95 4.92 -7.86 15.89
C LEU A 95 3.45 -7.68 16.33
N PRO A 96 2.52 -7.56 15.37
CA PRO A 96 1.09 -7.52 15.67
C PRO A 96 0.59 -8.89 16.14
N ARG A 97 -0.48 -8.89 16.94
CA ARG A 97 -1.18 -10.11 17.39
C ARG A 97 -2.12 -10.66 16.33
N ARG A 98 -2.67 -9.78 15.49
CA ARG A 98 -3.55 -10.14 14.38
C ARG A 98 -3.23 -9.26 13.20
N CYS A 99 -3.17 -9.87 12.02
CA CYS A 99 -3.17 -9.19 10.72
C CYS A 99 -4.29 -9.79 9.88
N VAL A 100 -4.98 -8.94 9.12
CA VAL A 100 -6.04 -9.39 8.20
C VAL A 100 -6.05 -8.49 6.98
N ALA A 101 -6.16 -9.08 5.80
CA ALA A 101 -6.41 -8.29 4.60
C ALA A 101 -7.89 -7.94 4.52
N PHE A 102 -8.22 -6.88 3.79
CA PHE A 102 -9.61 -6.51 3.56
C PHE A 102 -9.82 -5.92 2.18
N PHE A 103 -11.07 -5.97 1.74
CA PHE A 103 -11.56 -5.27 0.57
C PHE A 103 -12.76 -4.39 0.95
N GLN A 104 -12.78 -3.16 0.49
CA GLN A 104 -13.86 -2.22 0.70
C GLN A 104 -14.30 -1.64 -0.66
N PRO A 105 -15.47 -2.02 -1.20
CA PRO A 105 -15.87 -1.63 -2.56
C PRO A 105 -16.14 -0.13 -2.69
N ARG A 106 -16.57 0.53 -1.61
CA ARG A 106 -16.84 1.98 -1.54
C ARG A 106 -16.54 2.49 -0.13
N CYS A 107 -16.11 3.74 0.03
CA CYS A 107 -15.79 4.31 1.35
C CYS A 107 -16.92 4.19 2.38
N ALA A 108 -18.19 4.18 1.95
CA ALA A 108 -19.35 4.07 2.83
C ALA A 108 -19.78 2.61 3.11
N ALA A 109 -19.21 1.63 2.40
CA ALA A 109 -19.49 0.22 2.63
C ALA A 109 -18.59 -0.33 3.74
N PRO A 110 -19.05 -1.31 4.54
CA PRO A 110 -18.19 -1.97 5.51
C PRO A 110 -17.03 -2.69 4.79
N PRO A 111 -15.80 -2.64 5.33
CA PRO A 111 -14.71 -3.47 4.85
C PRO A 111 -15.03 -4.96 5.06
N GLU A 112 -14.74 -5.77 4.05
CA GLU A 112 -14.89 -7.21 4.08
C GLU A 112 -13.51 -7.86 4.27
N GLU A 113 -13.35 -8.71 5.28
CA GLU A 113 -12.09 -9.42 5.51
C GLU A 113 -11.76 -10.36 4.34
N ARG A 114 -10.47 -10.52 4.07
CA ARG A 114 -9.88 -11.36 3.02
C ARG A 114 -8.65 -12.08 3.59
N GLY A 115 -8.47 -13.35 3.21
CA GLY A 115 -7.27 -14.13 3.57
C GLY A 115 -7.25 -14.69 4.99
N GLU A 116 -6.11 -15.26 5.38
CA GLU A 116 -5.88 -15.87 6.69
C GLU A 116 -5.85 -14.83 7.81
N THR A 117 -6.43 -15.22 8.95
CA THR A 117 -6.64 -14.35 10.12
C THR A 117 -5.49 -14.39 11.13
N THR A 118 -4.60 -15.38 11.02
CA THR A 118 -3.53 -15.63 11.98
C THR A 118 -2.22 -15.15 11.39
N PHE A 119 -1.64 -14.12 11.99
CA PHE A 119 -0.28 -13.69 11.66
C PHE A 119 0.71 -14.70 12.26
N ASP A 120 1.58 -15.27 11.44
CA ASP A 120 2.68 -16.11 11.92
C ASP A 120 3.73 -15.23 12.60
N GLN A 121 3.82 -15.33 13.94
CA GLN A 121 4.80 -14.57 14.73
C GLN A 121 6.25 -14.99 14.45
N GLY A 122 6.50 -16.08 13.71
CA GLY A 122 7.82 -16.43 13.18
C GLY A 122 8.26 -15.59 11.98
N ASN A 123 7.35 -14.80 11.40
CA ASN A 123 7.63 -13.97 10.23
C ASN A 123 7.35 -12.49 10.56
N SER A 124 8.22 -11.58 10.12
CA SER A 124 7.98 -10.13 10.25
C SER A 124 7.11 -9.58 9.13
N THR A 125 6.78 -10.38 8.12
CA THR A 125 6.08 -9.93 6.91
C THR A 125 4.69 -10.55 6.78
N PHE A 126 3.69 -9.73 6.48
CA PHE A 126 2.36 -10.20 6.06
C PHE A 126 2.09 -9.80 4.62
N GLN A 127 1.55 -10.73 3.83
CA GLN A 127 1.28 -10.53 2.42
C GLN A 127 -0.17 -10.85 2.07
N PHE A 128 -0.72 -10.05 1.16
CA PHE A 128 -2.01 -10.27 0.56
C PHE A 128 -1.90 -10.12 -0.95
N ILE A 129 -2.36 -11.13 -1.68
CA ILE A 129 -2.33 -11.14 -3.14
C ILE A 129 -3.74 -11.47 -3.64
N THR A 130 -4.21 -10.72 -4.63
CA THR A 130 -5.48 -10.98 -5.30
C THR A 130 -5.32 -10.79 -6.80
N LEU A 131 -5.93 -11.70 -7.56
CA LEU A 131 -5.95 -11.67 -9.02
C LEU A 131 -7.27 -11.07 -9.50
N ASP A 132 -7.21 -10.37 -10.62
CA ASP A 132 -8.28 -9.58 -11.24
C ASP A 132 -9.07 -8.74 -10.21
N PRO A 133 -8.40 -7.87 -9.41
CA PRO A 133 -9.06 -7.09 -8.37
C PRO A 133 -10.20 -6.23 -8.91
N LEU A 134 -11.30 -6.21 -8.16
CA LEU A 134 -12.43 -5.32 -8.40
C LEU A 134 -12.05 -3.88 -8.02
N PRO A 135 -12.63 -2.86 -8.68
CA PRO A 135 -12.48 -1.48 -8.23
C PRO A 135 -12.92 -1.31 -6.78
N GLY A 136 -12.08 -0.66 -5.97
CA GLY A 136 -12.30 -0.48 -4.54
C GLY A 136 -11.00 -0.24 -3.78
N GLN A 137 -11.05 -0.34 -2.45
CA GLN A 137 -9.89 -0.23 -1.58
C GLN A 137 -9.51 -1.61 -1.07
N TYR A 138 -8.25 -1.97 -1.23
CA TYR A 138 -7.67 -3.16 -0.63
C TYR A 138 -6.68 -2.73 0.43
N GLY A 139 -6.61 -3.46 1.53
CA GLY A 139 -5.70 -3.11 2.61
C GLY A 139 -5.34 -4.27 3.50
N ILE A 140 -4.43 -4.00 4.41
CA ILE A 140 -4.04 -4.88 5.51
C ILE A 140 -4.28 -4.08 6.79
N ARG A 141 -4.97 -4.69 7.74
CA ARG A 141 -5.26 -4.15 9.08
C ARG A 141 -4.62 -5.05 10.13
N TRP A 142 -4.08 -4.46 11.18
CA TRP A 142 -3.45 -5.18 12.28
C TRP A 142 -3.85 -4.64 13.65
N SER A 143 -3.72 -5.48 14.68
CA SER A 143 -3.89 -5.08 16.08
C SER A 143 -2.69 -5.49 16.92
N TRP A 144 -2.32 -4.62 17.86
CA TRP A 144 -1.19 -4.83 18.78
C TRP A 144 -1.59 -5.57 20.06
N THR A 145 -2.86 -5.42 20.46
CA THR A 145 -3.48 -6.04 21.64
C THR A 145 -4.29 -7.28 21.29
#